data_AF-A0A7J8RXS1-F1
#
_entry.id   AF-A0A7J8RXS1-F1
#
_cell.length_a   1.000
_cell.length_b   1.000
_cell.length_c   1.000
_cell.angle_alpha   90.00
_cell.angle_beta   90.00
_cell.angle_gamma   90.00
#
_symmetry.space_group_name_H-M   'P 1'
#
loop_
_entity.id
_entity.type
_entity.pdbx_description
1 polymer ?
#
loop_
_entity_poly.entity_id
_entity_poly.type
_entity_poly.pdbx_seq_one_letter_code
_entity_poly.pdbx_strand_id
1 'polypeptide(L)'
;MSSTLLEVTRAAHEDVEQLERLMVKDLQNDPPTAKDKLYQSHRVRNNIDTIISTTEKLIEIYEDKDNARKDEIAALGGQTATGINVFSAFYDRLKEIREYHRKHPAARLVNVNEEDEALLKEEPVIEFSGEEAFGRYLDLHELFNQYINSKFGSKIEYSAYLDVFSQPHNIPRKLKST
;
A
#
# COMPACT_ATOMS: atom_id res chain seq x y z
N MET A 1 -23.30 -0.36 -1.82
CA MET A 1 -23.34 -0.22 -3.28
C MET A 1 -23.45 -1.60 -3.90
N SER A 2 -24.10 -1.74 -5.06
CA SER A 2 -24.10 -3.03 -5.76
C SER A 2 -22.66 -3.40 -6.08
N SER A 3 -22.22 -4.59 -5.70
CA SER A 3 -20.87 -5.10 -5.92
C SER A 3 -20.66 -5.53 -7.38
N THR A 4 -21.06 -4.68 -8.31
CA THR A 4 -20.90 -4.86 -9.75
C THR A 4 -19.44 -4.71 -10.11
N LEU A 5 -18.95 -5.52 -11.06
CA LEU A 5 -17.54 -5.51 -11.44
C LEU A 5 -17.12 -4.13 -11.98
N LEU A 6 -17.99 -3.47 -12.75
CA LEU A 6 -17.75 -2.10 -13.21
C LEU A 6 -17.72 -1.06 -12.08
N GLU A 7 -18.53 -1.22 -11.04
CA GLU A 7 -18.49 -0.31 -9.88
C GLU A 7 -17.23 -0.56 -9.05
N VAL A 8 -16.81 -1.81 -8.88
CA VAL A 8 -15.52 -2.16 -8.24
C VAL A 8 -14.36 -1.57 -9.04
N THR A 9 -14.43 -1.63 -10.38
CA THR A 9 -13.41 -1.04 -11.26
C THR A 9 -13.37 0.49 -11.10
N ARG A 10 -14.54 1.14 -11.06
CA ARG A 10 -14.66 2.59 -10.87
C ARG A 10 -14.12 3.02 -9.50
N ALA A 11 -14.50 2.31 -8.44
CA ALA A 11 -14.02 2.56 -7.08
C ALA A 11 -12.51 2.37 -6.97
N ALA A 12 -11.95 1.31 -7.56
CA ALA A 12 -10.50 1.07 -7.56
C ALA A 12 -9.71 2.20 -8.26
N HIS A 13 -10.22 2.75 -9.36
CA HIS A 13 -9.61 3.94 -10.00
C HIS A 13 -9.73 5.19 -9.13
N GLU A 14 -10.88 5.38 -8.49
CA GLU A 14 -11.08 6.48 -7.53
C GLU A 14 -10.11 6.38 -6.35
N ASP A 15 -9.93 5.19 -5.79
CA ASP A 15 -9.00 4.93 -4.68
C ASP A 15 -7.55 5.27 -5.08
N VAL A 16 -7.12 4.89 -6.29
CA VAL A 16 -5.78 5.23 -6.82
C VAL A 16 -5.61 6.74 -6.91
N GLU A 17 -6.55 7.45 -7.53
CA GLU A 17 -6.51 8.92 -7.66
C GLU A 17 -6.52 9.61 -6.29
N GLN A 18 -7.30 9.12 -5.33
CA GLN A 18 -7.33 9.65 -3.97
C GLN A 18 -5.98 9.45 -3.26
N LEU A 19 -5.37 8.27 -3.35
CA LEU A 19 -4.06 8.00 -2.77
C LEU A 19 -2.95 8.85 -3.40
N GLU A 20 -2.99 9.08 -4.71
CA GLU A 20 -2.07 9.98 -5.41
C GLU A 20 -2.20 11.42 -4.90
N ARG A 21 -3.43 11.93 -4.79
CA ARG A 21 -3.69 13.27 -4.23
C ARG A 21 -3.24 13.39 -2.78
N LEU A 22 -3.49 12.35 -1.98
CA LEU A 22 -3.06 12.28 -0.59
C LEU A 22 -1.54 12.34 -0.47
N MET A 23 -0.82 11.57 -1.30
CA MET A 23 0.65 11.60 -1.37
C MET A 23 1.18 12.97 -1.78
N VAL A 24 0.58 13.60 -2.79
CA VAL A 24 0.96 14.96 -3.21
C VAL A 24 0.75 15.96 -2.08
N LYS A 25 -0.39 15.88 -1.38
CA LYS A 25 -0.70 16.74 -0.23
C LYS A 25 0.27 16.53 0.92
N ASP A 26 0.66 15.28 1.22
CA ASP A 26 1.66 14.98 2.25
C ASP A 26 3.02 15.57 1.87
N LEU A 27 3.51 15.28 0.64
CA LEU A 27 4.82 15.72 0.15
C LEU A 27 4.95 17.24 -0.05
N GLN A 28 3.85 17.97 -0.19
CA GLN A 28 3.87 19.43 -0.20
C GLN A 28 4.23 20.04 1.16
N ASN A 29 4.04 19.31 2.25
CA ASN A 29 4.43 19.74 3.58
C ASN A 29 5.86 19.30 3.86
N ASP A 30 6.77 20.26 4.05
CA ASP A 30 8.16 19.96 4.39
C ASP A 30 8.26 19.60 5.89
N PRO A 31 8.67 18.36 6.24
CA PRO A 31 8.74 17.91 7.62
C PRO A 31 9.84 18.65 8.40
N PRO A 32 9.56 19.16 9.62
CA PRO A 32 10.52 19.96 10.38
C PRO A 32 11.64 19.12 11.00
N THR A 33 11.40 17.83 11.26
CA THR A 33 12.39 16.94 11.87
C THR A 33 12.69 15.72 11.00
N ALA A 34 13.89 15.13 11.19
CA ALA A 34 14.26 13.89 10.53
C ALA A 34 13.31 12.73 10.86
N LYS A 35 12.76 12.73 12.09
CA LYS A 35 11.72 11.78 12.51
C LYS A 35 10.48 11.98 11.64
N ASP A 36 9.94 13.18 11.57
CA ASP A 36 8.71 13.45 10.79
C ASP A 36 8.90 13.12 9.30
N LYS A 37 10.10 13.36 8.76
CA LYS A 37 10.48 12.96 7.39
C LYS A 37 10.46 11.45 7.19
N LEU A 38 10.92 10.68 8.18
CA LEU A 38 10.84 9.23 8.14
C LEU A 38 9.38 8.76 8.17
N TYR A 39 8.55 9.31 9.05
CA TYR A 39 7.12 8.97 9.11
C TYR A 39 6.39 9.29 7.80
N GLN A 40 6.65 10.47 7.22
CA GLN A 40 6.13 10.84 5.89
C GLN A 40 6.58 9.83 4.82
N SER A 41 7.86 9.45 4.81
CA SER A 41 8.39 8.49 3.84
C SER A 41 7.71 7.11 3.96
N HIS A 42 7.44 6.65 5.19
CA HIS A 42 6.73 5.40 5.44
C HIS A 42 5.25 5.48 5.04
N ARG A 43 4.55 6.59 5.33
CA ARG A 43 3.17 6.80 4.86
C ARG A 43 3.08 6.74 3.34
N VAL A 44 3.95 7.50 2.67
CA VAL A 44 4.02 7.52 1.20
C VAL A 44 4.31 6.14 0.64
N ARG A 45 5.23 5.37 1.26
CA ARG A 45 5.49 3.99 0.85
C ARG A 45 4.26 3.10 0.97
N ASN A 46 3.54 3.14 2.10
CA ASN A 46 2.34 2.34 2.30
C ASN A 46 1.25 2.68 1.27
N ASN A 47 1.10 3.97 0.93
CA ASN A 47 0.16 4.41 -0.11
C ASN A 47 0.58 3.87 -1.49
N ILE A 48 1.87 3.92 -1.83
CA ILE A 48 2.40 3.35 -3.08
C ILE A 48 2.15 1.85 -3.15
N ASP A 49 2.44 1.10 -2.08
CA ASP A 49 2.20 -0.36 -2.03
C ASP A 49 0.71 -0.67 -2.24
N THR A 50 -0.17 0.16 -1.66
CA THR A 50 -1.62 0.06 -1.87
C THR A 50 -2.00 0.34 -3.33
N ILE A 51 -1.49 1.42 -3.93
CA ILE A 51 -1.71 1.76 -5.35
C ILE A 51 -1.28 0.60 -6.25
N ILE A 52 -0.11 0.01 -6.00
CA ILE A 52 0.41 -1.13 -6.77
C ILE A 52 -0.59 -2.30 -6.68
N SER A 53 -0.98 -2.69 -5.46
CA SER A 53 -1.91 -3.81 -5.27
C SER A 53 -3.29 -3.58 -5.92
N THR A 54 -3.78 -2.34 -5.91
CA THR A 54 -5.05 -1.97 -6.56
C THR A 54 -4.91 -1.98 -8.08
N THR A 55 -3.77 -1.51 -8.59
CA THR A 55 -3.47 -1.51 -10.02
C THR A 55 -3.33 -2.93 -10.57
N GLU A 56 -2.69 -3.85 -9.83
CA GLU A 56 -2.62 -5.26 -10.20
C GLU A 56 -4.02 -5.88 -10.35
N LYS A 57 -4.92 -5.62 -9.40
CA LYS A 57 -6.33 -6.05 -9.49
C LYS A 57 -7.04 -5.42 -10.70
N LEU A 58 -6.81 -4.13 -10.97
CA LEU A 58 -7.37 -3.48 -12.14
C LEU A 58 -6.90 -4.15 -13.43
N ILE A 59 -5.61 -4.47 -13.55
CA ILE A 59 -5.05 -5.18 -14.71
C ILE A 59 -5.76 -6.52 -14.88
N GLU A 60 -5.93 -7.32 -13.83
CA GLU A 60 -6.66 -8.60 -13.89
C GLU A 60 -8.10 -8.43 -14.39
N ILE A 61 -8.81 -7.39 -13.92
CA ILE A 61 -10.17 -7.07 -14.37
C ILE A 61 -10.19 -6.67 -15.86
N TYR A 62 -9.17 -5.95 -16.33
CA TYR A 62 -9.05 -5.55 -17.74
C TYR A 62 -8.63 -6.71 -18.66
N GLU A 63 -7.85 -7.67 -18.16
CA GLU A 63 -7.51 -8.91 -18.89
C GLU A 63 -8.76 -9.75 -19.18
N ASP A 64 -9.77 -9.69 -18.30
CA ASP A 64 -11.12 -10.26 -18.51
C ASP A 64 -11.09 -11.74 -18.93
N LYS A 65 -10.24 -12.54 -18.27
CA LYS A 65 -10.00 -13.96 -18.61
C LYS A 65 -11.26 -14.82 -18.58
N ASP A 66 -12.21 -14.48 -17.70
CA ASP A 66 -13.49 -15.16 -17.53
C ASP A 66 -14.64 -14.52 -18.32
N ASN A 67 -14.39 -13.42 -19.05
CA ASN A 67 -15.37 -12.58 -19.75
C ASN A 67 -16.42 -11.92 -18.84
N ALA A 68 -16.22 -11.90 -17.51
CA ALA A 68 -17.19 -11.34 -16.58
C ALA A 68 -17.46 -9.85 -16.84
N ARG A 69 -16.43 -9.08 -17.24
CA ARG A 69 -16.58 -7.66 -17.57
C ARG A 69 -17.36 -7.47 -18.85
N LYS A 70 -17.05 -8.24 -19.89
CA LYS A 70 -17.79 -8.23 -21.15
C LYS A 70 -19.27 -8.61 -20.95
N ASP A 71 -19.53 -9.64 -20.16
CA ASP A 71 -20.90 -10.10 -19.88
C ASP A 71 -21.69 -9.06 -19.09
N GLU A 72 -21.07 -8.38 -18.13
CA GLU A 72 -21.72 -7.28 -17.42
C GLU A 72 -22.06 -6.11 -18.37
N ILE A 73 -21.14 -5.74 -19.27
CA ILE A 73 -21.39 -4.69 -20.26
C ILE A 73 -22.53 -5.10 -21.22
N ALA A 74 -22.56 -6.35 -21.66
CA ALA A 74 -23.64 -6.88 -22.51
C ALA A 74 -25.00 -6.85 -21.80
N ALA A 75 -25.02 -7.25 -20.52
CA ALA A 75 -26.21 -7.20 -19.68
C ALA A 75 -26.72 -5.76 -19.48
N LEU A 76 -25.82 -4.79 -19.28
CA LEU A 76 -26.17 -3.37 -19.24
C LEU A 76 -26.72 -2.86 -20.57
N GLY A 77 -26.21 -3.36 -21.69
CA GLY A 77 -26.73 -3.11 -23.03
C GLY A 77 -28.08 -3.78 -23.32
N GLY A 78 -28.65 -4.53 -22.37
CA GLY A 78 -29.90 -5.25 -22.53
C GLY A 78 -29.79 -6.46 -23.48
N GLN A 79 -28.59 -6.93 -23.79
CA GLN A 79 -28.40 -8.13 -24.60
C GLN A 79 -28.78 -9.36 -23.78
N THR A 80 -29.78 -10.09 -24.26
CA THR A 80 -30.24 -11.35 -23.69
C THR A 80 -30.16 -12.44 -24.75
N ALA A 81 -30.22 -13.72 -24.33
CA ALA A 81 -30.16 -14.86 -25.25
C ALA A 81 -31.22 -14.85 -26.37
N THR A 82 -32.30 -14.06 -26.21
CA THR A 82 -33.44 -13.99 -27.13
C THR A 82 -33.54 -12.66 -27.88
N GLY A 83 -32.62 -11.71 -27.68
CA GLY A 83 -32.61 -10.39 -28.34
C GLY A 83 -32.16 -9.25 -27.43
N ILE A 84 -32.40 -8.01 -27.87
CA ILE A 84 -32.03 -6.80 -27.11
C ILE A 84 -33.28 -6.28 -26.38
N ASN A 85 -33.28 -6.31 -25.05
CA ASN A 85 -34.32 -5.75 -24.20
C ASN A 85 -33.71 -4.74 -23.20
N VAL A 86 -33.42 -3.55 -23.70
CA VAL A 86 -32.80 -2.46 -22.94
C VAL A 86 -33.73 -1.93 -21.84
N PHE A 87 -35.05 -1.91 -22.10
CA PHE A 87 -36.02 -1.32 -21.18
C PHE A 87 -36.15 -2.11 -19.88
N SER A 88 -36.16 -3.45 -19.94
CA SER A 88 -36.22 -4.26 -18.71
C SER A 88 -34.98 -4.07 -17.84
N ALA A 89 -33.79 -4.12 -18.46
CA ALA A 89 -32.52 -3.91 -17.75
C ALA A 89 -32.46 -2.54 -17.07
N PHE A 90 -32.97 -1.48 -17.74
CA PHE A 90 -33.06 -0.15 -17.16
C PHE A 90 -33.97 -0.10 -15.92
N TYR A 91 -35.17 -0.68 -16.00
CA TYR A 91 -36.11 -0.66 -14.87
C TYR A 91 -35.62 -1.49 -13.68
N ASP A 92 -34.95 -2.61 -13.92
CA ASP A 92 -34.36 -3.43 -12.87
C ASP A 92 -33.25 -2.65 -12.12
N ARG A 93 -32.40 -1.91 -12.85
CA ARG A 93 -31.38 -1.04 -12.23
C ARG A 93 -31.99 0.14 -11.48
N LEU A 94 -33.01 0.79 -12.05
CA LEU A 94 -33.71 1.88 -11.36
C LEU A 94 -34.33 1.39 -10.04
N LYS A 95 -34.87 0.17 -10.03
CA LYS A 95 -35.39 -0.46 -8.83
C LYS A 95 -34.29 -0.72 -7.81
N GLU A 96 -33.15 -1.27 -8.23
CA GLU A 96 -31.97 -1.49 -7.38
C GLU A 96 -31.48 -0.20 -6.73
N ILE A 97 -31.31 0.88 -7.51
CA ILE A 97 -30.89 2.21 -7.01
C ILE A 97 -31.88 2.74 -5.96
N ARG A 98 -33.19 2.67 -6.25
CA ARG A 98 -34.23 3.11 -5.31
C ARG A 98 -34.20 2.31 -4.01
N GLU A 99 -34.04 1.00 -4.09
CA GLU A 99 -33.93 0.13 -2.91
C GLU A 99 -32.68 0.46 -2.08
N TYR A 100 -31.55 0.72 -2.74
CA TYR A 100 -30.31 1.11 -2.07
C TYR A 100 -30.49 2.40 -1.26
N HIS A 101 -31.02 3.47 -1.87
CA HIS A 101 -31.26 4.74 -1.18
C HIS A 101 -32.30 4.63 -0.06
N ARG A 102 -33.29 3.74 -0.22
CA ARG A 102 -34.27 3.46 0.84
C ARG A 102 -33.62 2.79 2.06
N LYS A 103 -32.67 1.87 1.83
CA LYS A 103 -31.92 1.17 2.89
C LYS A 103 -30.83 2.03 3.52
N HIS A 104 -30.30 3.01 2.79
CA HIS A 104 -29.23 3.89 3.25
C HIS A 104 -29.64 5.37 3.22
N PRO A 105 -30.67 5.77 3.99
CA PRO A 105 -31.17 7.15 4.00
C PRO A 105 -30.17 8.14 4.61
N ALA A 106 -29.20 7.65 5.40
CA ALA A 106 -28.14 8.42 6.03
C ALA A 106 -26.77 8.15 5.41
N ALA A 107 -26.70 7.69 4.14
CA ALA A 107 -25.44 7.58 3.43
C ALA A 107 -24.75 8.96 3.48
N ARG A 108 -23.66 9.05 4.26
CA ARG A 108 -22.93 10.30 4.45
C ARG A 108 -22.35 10.73 3.12
N LEU A 109 -22.51 12.01 2.79
CA LEU A 109 -21.64 12.66 1.83
C LEU A 109 -20.29 12.76 2.52
N VAL A 110 -19.38 11.88 2.12
CA VAL A 110 -18.00 11.90 2.58
C VAL A 110 -17.35 13.17 2.03
N ASN A 111 -16.89 14.04 2.93
CA ASN A 111 -16.01 15.14 2.56
C ASN A 111 -14.61 14.56 2.37
N VAL A 112 -14.19 14.37 1.12
CA VAL A 112 -12.87 13.83 0.74
C VAL A 112 -11.74 14.49 1.54
N ASN A 113 -11.81 15.81 1.73
CA ASN A 113 -10.80 16.57 2.48
C ASN A 113 -10.71 16.19 3.98
N GLU A 114 -11.83 15.86 4.62
CA GLU A 114 -11.85 15.48 6.04
C GLU A 114 -11.26 14.08 6.24
N GLU A 115 -11.50 13.17 5.29
CA GLU A 115 -10.91 11.84 5.30
C GLU A 115 -9.41 11.88 5.03
N ASP A 116 -8.95 12.67 4.05
CA ASP A 116 -7.53 12.88 3.79
C ASP A 116 -6.80 13.36 5.05
N GLU A 117 -7.39 14.30 5.79
CA GLU A 117 -6.78 14.80 7.04
C GLU A 117 -6.75 13.77 8.16
N ALA A 118 -7.75 12.88 8.22
CA ALA A 118 -7.75 11.78 9.18
C ALA A 118 -6.67 10.75 8.85
N LEU A 119 -6.53 10.38 7.57
CA LEU A 119 -5.53 9.43 7.10
C LEU A 119 -4.10 9.95 7.28
N LEU A 120 -3.85 11.25 7.08
CA LEU A 120 -2.53 11.84 7.32
C LEU A 120 -2.14 11.91 8.81
N LYS A 121 -3.12 11.87 9.72
CA LYS A 121 -2.86 11.80 11.16
C LYS A 121 -2.53 10.41 11.65
N GLU A 122 -2.84 9.37 10.86
CA GLU A 122 -2.49 8.00 11.21
C GLU A 122 -0.99 7.80 10.98
N GLU A 123 -0.25 7.68 12.07
CA GLU A 123 1.19 7.43 12.00
C GLU A 123 1.46 5.95 11.73
N PRO A 124 2.24 5.60 10.70
CA PRO A 124 2.62 4.23 10.43
C PRO A 124 3.42 3.67 11.61
N VAL A 125 3.25 2.37 11.87
CA VAL A 125 4.10 1.66 12.83
C VAL A 125 5.48 1.50 12.19
N ILE A 126 6.49 2.08 12.82
CA ILE A 126 7.89 2.00 12.36
C ILE A 126 8.68 1.23 13.41
N GLU A 127 9.33 0.16 12.98
CA GLU A 127 10.17 -0.69 13.83
C GLU A 127 11.63 -0.19 13.75
N PHE A 128 12.01 0.70 14.66
CA PHE A 128 13.41 1.02 14.95
C PHE A 128 13.68 0.78 16.43
N SER A 129 14.88 0.28 16.74
CA SER A 129 15.34 0.21 18.12
C SER A 129 15.66 1.62 18.65
N GLY A 130 15.71 1.77 19.98
CA GLY A 130 16.12 3.03 20.60
C GLY A 130 17.54 3.46 20.20
N GLU A 131 18.42 2.49 19.98
CA GLU A 131 19.83 2.71 19.63
C GLU A 131 20.00 3.18 18.17
N GLU A 132 19.11 2.75 17.27
CA GLU A 132 19.10 3.18 15.86
C GLU A 132 18.59 4.62 15.68
N ALA A 133 17.87 5.14 16.69
CA ALA A 133 17.35 6.50 16.72
C ALA A 133 16.65 6.90 15.42
N PHE A 134 15.67 6.09 14.98
CA PHE A 134 14.89 6.30 13.74
C PHE A 134 15.77 6.36 12.47
N GLY A 135 16.70 5.40 12.36
CA GLY A 135 17.59 5.27 11.19
C GLY A 135 18.74 6.28 11.15
N ARG A 136 18.98 7.01 12.24
CA ARG A 136 20.16 7.88 12.37
C ARG A 136 21.44 7.08 12.58
N TYR A 137 21.33 5.95 13.29
CA TYR A 137 22.43 5.05 13.58
C TYR A 137 22.04 3.62 13.20
N LEU A 138 23.05 2.77 13.05
CA LEU A 138 22.89 1.34 12.87
C LEU A 138 23.46 0.66 14.12
N ASP A 139 22.64 -0.14 14.80
CA ASP A 139 23.11 -0.90 15.96
C ASP A 139 23.96 -2.08 15.49
N LEU A 140 25.29 -1.93 15.62
CA LEU A 140 26.26 -2.97 15.33
C LEU A 140 26.70 -3.74 16.58
N HIS A 141 26.13 -3.45 17.74
CA HIS A 141 26.53 -4.07 19.00
C HIS A 141 26.14 -5.55 19.04
N GLU A 142 24.97 -5.91 18.51
CA GLU A 142 24.57 -7.31 18.38
C GLU A 142 25.52 -8.07 17.44
N LEU A 143 25.87 -7.48 16.30
CA LEU A 143 26.80 -8.06 15.34
C LEU A 143 28.23 -8.19 15.91
N PHE A 144 28.67 -7.24 16.73
CA PHE A 144 29.92 -7.32 17.45
C PHE A 144 29.96 -8.50 18.43
N ASN A 145 28.88 -8.71 19.19
CA ASN A 145 28.79 -9.85 20.10
C ASN A 145 28.81 -11.18 19.35
N GLN A 146 28.13 -11.26 18.19
CA GLN A 146 28.22 -12.42 17.30
C GLN A 146 29.63 -12.61 16.75
N TYR A 147 30.31 -11.52 16.37
CA TYR A 147 31.68 -11.55 15.86
C TYR A 147 32.64 -12.11 16.91
N ILE A 148 32.64 -11.60 18.15
CA ILE A 148 33.53 -12.10 19.22
C ILE A 148 33.30 -13.59 19.50
N ASN A 149 32.04 -14.04 19.44
CA ASN A 149 31.68 -15.44 19.70
C ASN A 149 31.93 -16.36 18.50
N SER A 150 32.21 -15.80 17.31
CA SER A 150 32.44 -16.57 16.09
C SER A 150 33.85 -17.20 16.05
N LYS A 151 34.02 -18.26 15.24
CA LYS A 151 35.31 -18.97 15.10
C LYS A 151 36.41 -18.15 14.41
N PHE A 152 36.03 -17.13 13.65
CA PHE A 152 36.95 -16.22 12.96
C PHE A 152 37.03 -14.85 13.64
N GLY A 153 36.28 -14.67 14.72
CA GLY A 153 36.30 -13.48 15.54
C GLY A 153 37.62 -13.35 16.29
N SER A 154 38.09 -12.13 16.42
CA SER A 154 39.16 -11.78 17.36
C SER A 154 38.57 -11.05 18.56
N LYS A 155 39.14 -11.27 19.76
CA LYS A 155 38.81 -10.50 20.96
C LYS A 155 39.38 -9.09 20.84
N ILE A 156 38.60 -8.22 20.23
CA ILE A 156 38.92 -6.80 20.00
C ILE A 156 37.87 -5.93 20.69
N GLU A 157 38.22 -4.68 20.93
CA GLU A 157 37.26 -3.68 21.42
C GLU A 157 36.27 -3.28 20.30
N TYR A 158 35.12 -2.75 20.71
CA TYR A 158 34.06 -2.35 19.78
C TYR A 158 34.52 -1.31 18.74
N SER A 159 35.34 -0.34 19.16
CA SER A 159 35.92 0.68 18.27
C SER A 159 36.73 0.04 17.14
N ALA A 160 37.62 -0.89 17.47
CA ALA A 160 38.42 -1.64 16.51
C ALA A 160 37.56 -2.55 15.62
N TYR A 161 36.43 -3.06 16.14
CA TYR A 161 35.49 -3.84 15.35
C TYR A 161 34.85 -3.02 14.22
N LEU A 162 34.56 -1.73 14.43
CA LEU A 162 34.01 -0.88 13.38
C LEU A 162 34.95 -0.75 12.18
N ASP A 163 36.27 -0.71 12.41
CA ASP A 163 37.27 -0.71 11.33
C ASP A 163 37.28 -2.04 10.58
N VAL A 164 37.21 -3.16 11.30
CA VAL A 164 37.20 -4.53 10.74
C VAL A 164 35.91 -4.81 9.96
N PHE A 165 34.76 -4.32 10.44
CA PHE A 165 33.45 -4.53 9.82
C PHE A 165 33.42 -4.05 8.36
N SER A 166 34.14 -2.95 8.07
CA SER A 166 34.27 -2.41 6.71
C SER A 166 35.08 -3.28 5.75
N GLN A 167 35.76 -4.32 6.24
CA GLN A 167 36.73 -5.13 5.49
C GLN A 167 36.35 -6.62 5.45
N PRO A 168 35.17 -7.00 4.93
CA PRO A 168 34.75 -8.40 4.89
C PRO A 168 35.66 -9.27 4.02
N HIS A 169 36.46 -8.68 3.12
CA HIS A 169 37.38 -9.39 2.23
C HIS A 169 38.53 -10.09 2.96
N ASN A 170 38.92 -9.61 4.15
CA ASN A 170 40.02 -10.19 4.93
C ASN A 170 39.65 -11.52 5.59
N ILE A 171 38.34 -11.83 5.71
CA ILE A 171 37.88 -13.08 6.30
C ILE A 171 37.98 -14.21 5.26
N PRO A 172 38.71 -15.31 5.55
CA PRO A 172 38.85 -16.44 4.64
C PRO A 172 37.51 -17.04 4.25
N ARG A 173 37.29 -17.30 2.94
CA ARG A 173 36.02 -17.86 2.42
C ARG A 173 35.55 -19.12 3.15
N LYS A 174 36.47 -19.99 3.58
CA LYS A 174 36.17 -21.23 4.31
C LYS A 174 35.41 -21.00 5.62
N LEU A 175 35.55 -19.82 6.22
CA LEU A 175 34.94 -19.46 7.50
C LEU A 175 33.65 -18.64 7.33
N LYS A 176 33.30 -18.26 6.10
CA LYS A 176 32.07 -17.49 5.77
C LYS A 176 30.86 -18.38 5.46
N SER A 177 31.10 -19.65 5.17
CA SER A 177 30.08 -20.61 4.72
C SER A 177 29.62 -21.57 5.82
N THR A 178 30.06 -21.35 7.06
CA THR A 178 29.66 -22.13 8.25
C THR A 178 28.80 -21.25 9.12
#